data_AF-A0A4U3KVM1-F1
#
_entry.id   AF-A0A4U3KVM1-F1
#
_cell.length_a   1.000
_cell.length_b   1.000
_cell.length_c   1.000
_cell.angle_alpha   90.00
_cell.angle_beta   90.00
_cell.angle_gamma   90.00
#
_symmetry.space_group_name_H-M   'P 1'
#
loop_
_entity.id
_entity.type
_entity.pdbx_description
1 polymer ?
#
loop_
_entity_poly.entity_id
_entity_poly.type
_entity_poly.pdbx_seq_one_letter_code
_entity_poly.pdbx_strand_id
1 'polypeptide(L)'
;MCFKLALHTLEKRPLLTFNYSYPLSAAIYKIIERADSQFAHFLHNEGYTTGNKHFKLFTFSDIQMPFDNYKSKSQEIMELNEFI
;
A
#
# COMPACT_ATOMS: atom_id res chain seq x y z
N MET A 1 -1.79 6.28 18.48
CA MET A 1 -0.41 5.76 18.33
C MET A 1 -0.01 5.87 16.87
N CYS A 2 1.22 6.26 16.56
CA CYS A 2 1.70 6.45 15.19
C CYS A 2 3.05 5.74 15.02
N PHE A 3 3.23 5.01 13.92
CA PHE A 3 4.45 4.28 13.62
C PHE A 3 5.04 4.72 12.29
N LYS A 4 6.35 4.86 12.25
CA LYS A 4 7.12 5.03 11.02
C LYS A 4 7.91 3.75 10.76
N LEU A 5 7.58 3.06 9.67
CA LEU A 5 8.28 1.86 9.24
C LEU A 5 9.23 2.20 8.09
N ALA A 6 10.50 1.85 8.24
CA ALA A 6 11.47 1.91 7.15
C ALA A 6 11.55 0.53 6.50
N LEU A 7 11.28 0.46 5.20
CA LEU A 7 11.29 -0.78 4.43
C LEU A 7 12.53 -0.80 3.53
N HIS A 8 13.20 -1.95 3.48
CA HIS A 8 14.31 -2.21 2.56
C HIS A 8 13.86 -3.23 1.53
N THR A 9 14.09 -2.90 0.25
CA THR A 9 13.91 -3.86 -0.84
C THR A 9 14.98 -4.95 -0.76
N LEU A 10 14.60 -6.18 -1.05
CA LEU A 10 15.55 -7.28 -1.26
C LEU A 10 16.13 -7.26 -2.68
N GLU A 11 15.45 -6.58 -3.60
CA GLU A 11 15.87 -6.45 -4.99
C GLU A 11 16.68 -5.17 -5.23
N LYS A 12 17.62 -5.25 -6.18
CA LYS A 12 18.45 -4.10 -6.59
C LYS A 12 17.67 -3.02 -7.35
N ARG A 13 16.55 -3.36 -7.97
CA ARG A 13 15.70 -2.44 -8.76
C ARG A 13 14.22 -2.71 -8.45
N PRO A 14 13.71 -2.24 -7.31
CA PRO A 14 12.33 -2.50 -6.93
C PRO A 14 11.37 -1.79 -7.87
N LEU A 15 10.35 -2.52 -8.34
CA LEU A 15 9.21 -1.96 -9.05
C LEU A 15 8.00 -1.96 -8.13
N LEU A 16 7.37 -0.80 -7.96
CA LEU A 16 6.11 -0.68 -7.24
C LEU A 16 5.01 -0.29 -8.21
N THR A 17 4.00 -1.15 -8.35
CA THR A 17 2.83 -0.87 -9.19
C THR A 17 2.00 0.22 -8.55
N PHE A 18 1.42 1.13 -9.34
CA PHE A 18 0.55 2.21 -8.82
C PHE A 18 -0.62 1.74 -7.94
N ASN A 19 -1.12 0.53 -8.14
CA ASN A 19 -2.21 -0.06 -7.36
C ASN A 19 -1.74 -0.78 -6.09
N TYR A 20 -0.58 -0.42 -5.53
CA TYR A 20 0.01 -1.08 -4.37
C TYR A 20 -0.80 -0.96 -3.07
N SER A 21 -1.75 -0.02 -2.98
CA SER A 21 -2.56 0.18 -1.77
C SER A 21 -3.37 -1.07 -1.39
N TYR A 22 -3.86 -1.83 -2.39
CA TYR A 22 -4.59 -3.08 -2.16
C TYR A 22 -3.69 -4.19 -1.56
N PRO A 23 -2.56 -4.58 -2.18
CA PRO A 23 -1.67 -5.58 -1.59
C PRO A 23 -1.02 -5.10 -0.28
N LEU A 24 -0.78 -3.79 -0.10
CA LEU A 24 -0.30 -3.24 1.17
C LEU A 24 -1.33 -3.41 2.30
N SER A 25 -2.60 -3.09 2.03
CA SER A 25 -3.69 -3.33 2.98
C SER A 25 -3.79 -4.81 3.37
N ALA A 26 -3.75 -5.70 2.37
CA ALA A 26 -3.76 -7.15 2.61
C ALA A 26 -2.57 -7.63 3.46
N ALA A 27 -1.37 -7.06 3.25
CA ALA A 27 -0.20 -7.36 4.06
C ALA A 27 -0.38 -6.92 5.53
N ILE A 28 -0.96 -5.74 5.77
CA ILE A 28 -1.27 -5.26 7.12
C ILE A 28 -2.23 -6.23 7.83
N TYR A 29 -3.30 -6.66 7.16
CA TYR A 29 -4.22 -7.65 7.74
C TYR A 29 -3.55 -8.97 8.08
N LYS A 30 -2.67 -9.49 7.21
CA LYS A 30 -1.90 -10.72 7.49
C LYS A 30 -0.97 -10.56 8.68
N ILE A 31 -0.41 -9.37 8.90
CA ILE A 31 0.44 -9.08 10.06
C ILE A 31 -0.42 -9.06 11.34
N ILE A 32 -1.58 -8.40 11.30
CA ILE A 32 -2.52 -8.38 12.43
C ILE A 32 -3.01 -9.80 12.74
N GLU A 33 -3.36 -10.59 11.72
CA GLU A 33 -3.84 -11.97 11.85
C GLU A 33 -2.81 -12.89 12.52
N ARG A 34 -1.52 -12.69 12.25
CA ARG A 34 -0.42 -13.42 12.91
C ARG A 34 -0.32 -13.11 14.41
N ALA A 35 -0.75 -11.92 14.83
CA ALA A 35 -0.76 -11.53 16.24
C ALA A 35 -2.08 -11.94 16.93
N ASP A 36 -3.21 -11.73 16.25
CA ASP A 36 -4.55 -12.09 16.70
C ASP A 36 -5.48 -12.27 15.50
N SER A 37 -5.80 -13.53 15.19
CA SER A 37 -6.65 -13.90 14.05
C SER A 37 -8.11 -13.49 14.24
N GLN A 38 -8.63 -13.57 15.46
CA GLN A 38 -10.01 -13.20 15.77
C GLN A 38 -10.20 -11.69 15.58
N PHE A 39 -9.25 -10.90 16.09
CA PHE A 39 -9.25 -9.45 15.90
C PHE A 39 -9.11 -9.06 14.43
N ALA A 40 -8.24 -9.73 13.66
CA ALA A 40 -8.09 -9.47 12.23
C ALA A 40 -9.39 -9.74 11.45
N HIS A 41 -10.07 -10.85 11.73
CA HIS A 41 -11.36 -11.18 11.12
C HIS A 41 -12.46 -10.17 11.47
N PHE A 42 -12.58 -9.80 12.74
CA PHE A 42 -13.49 -8.76 13.18
C PHE A 42 -13.24 -7.45 12.43
N LEU A 43 -11.99 -6.99 12.39
CA LEU A 43 -11.63 -5.74 11.74
C LEU A 43 -11.86 -5.77 10.23
N HIS A 44 -11.64 -6.92 9.58
CA HIS A 44 -11.86 -7.08 8.15
C HIS A 44 -13.34 -7.05 7.76
N ASN A 45 -14.17 -7.81 8.49
CA ASN A 45 -15.56 -8.12 8.12
C ASN A 45 -16.59 -7.17 8.76
N GLU A 46 -16.43 -6.83 10.03
CA GLU A 46 -17.39 -6.05 10.79
C GLU A 46 -16.87 -4.62 11.04
N GLY A 47 -15.65 -4.54 11.57
CA GLY A 47 -15.05 -3.30 12.06
C GLY A 47 -15.86 -2.69 13.22
N TYR A 48 -15.54 -1.45 13.54
CA TYR A 48 -16.24 -0.69 14.56
C TYR A 48 -17.42 0.04 13.94
N THR A 49 -18.53 0.13 14.67
CA THR A 49 -19.74 0.82 14.22
C THR A 49 -19.96 2.12 14.98
N THR A 50 -20.30 3.17 14.24
CA THR A 50 -20.81 4.42 14.80
C THR A 50 -22.03 4.85 13.99
N GLY A 51 -23.21 4.76 14.61
CA GLY A 51 -24.48 4.81 13.89
C GLY A 51 -24.52 3.75 12.78
N ASN A 52 -24.66 4.21 11.53
CA ASN A 52 -24.75 3.34 10.34
C ASN A 52 -23.42 3.18 9.58
N LYS A 53 -22.29 3.63 10.14
CA LYS A 53 -20.98 3.55 9.48
C LYS A 53 -20.07 2.55 10.15
N HIS A 54 -19.50 1.67 9.34
CA HIS A 54 -18.43 0.75 9.72
C HIS A 54 -17.07 1.39 9.44
N PHE A 55 -16.15 1.34 10.40
CA PHE A 55 -14.81 1.85 10.24
C PHE A 55 -13.78 0.90 10.85
N LYS A 56 -12.62 0.86 10.20
CA LYS A 56 -11.45 0.15 10.66
C LYS A 56 -10.60 1.13 11.46
N LEU A 57 -10.29 0.82 12.72
CA LEU A 57 -9.51 1.70 13.61
C LEU A 57 -8.00 1.68 13.30
N PHE A 58 -7.64 1.83 12.03
CA PHE A 58 -6.27 2.10 11.61
C PHE A 58 -6.26 2.82 10.27
N THR A 59 -5.14 3.46 9.96
CA THR A 59 -4.86 4.03 8.66
C THR A 59 -3.36 3.88 8.37
N PHE A 60 -2.98 3.99 7.11
CA PHE A 60 -1.59 3.96 6.67
C PHE A 60 -1.40 5.05 5.62
N SER A 61 -0.18 5.57 5.52
CA SER A 61 0.20 6.51 4.48
C SER A 61 0.62 5.78 3.21
N ASP A 62 0.71 6.52 2.11
CA ASP A 62 1.44 6.09 0.93
C ASP A 62 2.91 5.77 1.25
N ILE A 63 3.51 4.91 0.44
CA ILE A 63 4.92 4.53 0.60
C ILE A 63 5.77 5.70 0.11
N GLN A 64 6.53 6.30 1.03
CA GLN A 64 7.49 7.34 0.69
C GLN A 64 8.74 6.71 0.10
N MET A 65 8.86 6.75 -1.23
CA MET A 65 10.05 6.31 -1.95
C MET A 65 10.93 7.50 -2.33
N PRO A 66 12.26 7.40 -2.19
CA PRO A 66 13.16 8.37 -2.81
C PRO A 66 13.10 8.15 -4.32
N PHE A 67 12.28 8.94 -5.02
CA PHE A 67 12.20 8.89 -6.48
C PHE A 67 13.47 9.50 -7.08
N ASP A 68 14.41 8.67 -7.50
CA ASP A 68 15.32 9.05 -8.59
C ASP A 68 14.58 8.76 -9.91
N ASN A 69 13.94 9.80 -10.47
CA ASN A 69 13.50 9.89 -11.86
C ASN A 69 12.89 8.61 -12.49
N TYR A 70 11.82 8.09 -11.90
CA TYR A 70 11.04 7.02 -12.54
C TYR A 70 10.30 7.59 -13.76
N LYS A 71 10.87 7.45 -14.97
CA LYS A 71 10.12 7.66 -16.21
C LYS A 71 9.04 6.59 -16.27
N SER A 72 7.77 7.00 -16.24
CA SER A 72 6.67 6.07 -16.50
C SER A 72 6.83 5.52 -17.92
N LYS A 73 6.56 4.24 -18.15
CA LYS A 73 6.65 3.63 -19.49
C LYS A 73 5.71 4.31 -20.52
N SER A 74 4.67 4.98 -20.02
CA SER A 74 3.80 5.88 -20.78
C SER A 74 4.52 7.12 -21.34
N GLN A 75 5.52 7.66 -20.64
CA GLN A 75 6.34 8.79 -21.12
C GLN A 75 7.33 8.36 -22.20
N GLU A 76 7.88 7.14 -22.14
CA GLU A 76 8.75 6.62 -23.22
C GLU A 76 8.02 6.49 -24.56
N ILE A 77 6.74 6.07 -24.55
CA ILE A 77 5.95 5.93 -25.77
C ILE A 77 5.59 7.30 -26.37
N MET A 78 5.42 8.34 -25.54
CA MET A 78 5.13 9.70 -26.03
C MET A 78 6.35 10.37 -26.64
N GLU A 79 7.54 10.19 -26.04
CA GLU A 79 8.80 10.71 -26.59
C GLU A 79 9.14 10.08 -27.95
N LEU A 80 8.87 8.78 -28.16
CA LEU A 80 9.16 8.11 -29.44
C LEU A 80 8.26 8.57 -30.61
N ASN A 81 7.03 9.02 -30.33
CA ASN A 81 6.11 9.49 -31.37
C ASN A 81 6.35 10.96 -31.78
N GLU A 82 7.17 11.72 -31.05
CA GLU A 82 7.59 13.07 -31.47
C GLU A 82 8.83 13.08 -32.37
N PHE A 83 9.44 11.91 -32.64
CA PHE A 83 10.61 11.75 -33.52
C PHE A 83 10.29 11.08 -34.88
N ILE A 84 9.02 10.91 -35.23
CA ILE A 84 8.54 10.47 -36.56
C ILE A 84 7.72 11.59 -37.18
#